data_AF-A0A5C4WHE5-F1
#
_entry.id   AF-A0A5C4WHE5-F1
#
_cell.length_a   1.000
_cell.length_b   1.000
_cell.length_c   1.000
_cell.angle_alpha   90.00
_cell.angle_beta   90.00
_cell.angle_gamma   90.00
#
_symmetry.space_group_name_H-M   'P 1'
#
loop_
_entity.id
_entity.type
_entity.pdbx_description
1 polymer ?
#
loop_
_entity_poly.entity_id
_entity_poly.type
_entity_poly.pdbx_seq_one_letter_code
_entity_poly.pdbx_strand_id
1 'polypeptide(L)' 'MSDIQWTPVIGLAFGIILGVVASFGGWGPFLIVLVLGVAGFLIGRIAESGEVNLSGLSMRRK' A
#
# COMPACT_ATOMS: atom_id res chain seq x y z
N MET A 1 5.51 -26.48 -5.73
CA MET A 1 5.77 -25.13 -6.26
C MET A 1 4.61 -24.28 -5.81
N SER A 2 4.80 -23.53 -4.72
CA SER A 2 3.76 -22.62 -4.22
C SER A 2 3.86 -21.36 -5.07
N ASP A 3 3.08 -21.28 -6.14
CA ASP A 3 2.83 -20.03 -6.85
C ASP A 3 2.09 -19.12 -5.87
N ILE A 4 2.86 -18.39 -5.08
CA ILE A 4 2.33 -17.57 -4.01
C ILE A 4 1.59 -16.43 -4.72
N GLN A 5 0.27 -16.49 -4.66
CA GLN A 5 -0.58 -15.55 -5.36
C GLN A 5 -0.59 -14.29 -4.51
N TRP A 6 0.36 -13.39 -4.77
CA TRP A 6 0.49 -12.12 -4.06
C TRP A 6 -0.66 -11.16 -4.37
N THR A 7 -1.29 -11.30 -5.54
CA THR A 7 -2.45 -10.51 -5.98
C THR A 7 -3.59 -10.48 -4.97
N PRO A 8 -4.12 -11.61 -4.46
CA PRO A 8 -5.17 -11.61 -3.43
C PRO A 8 -4.69 -11.04 -2.09
N VAL A 9 -3.42 -11.24 -1.70
CA VAL A 9 -2.88 -10.69 -0.45
C VAL A 9 -2.81 -9.15 -0.51
N ILE A 10 -2.36 -8.61 -1.64
CA ILE A 10 -2.31 -7.17 -1.90
C ILE A 10 -3.74 -6.60 -1.92
N GLY A 11 -4.67 -7.26 -2.60
CA GLY A 11 -6.08 -6.85 -2.63
C GLY A 11 -6.72 -6.82 -1.24
N LEU A 12 -6.44 -7.82 -0.41
CA LEU A 12 -6.94 -7.91 0.96
C LEU A 12 -6.35 -6.80 1.85
N ALA A 13 -5.04 -6.55 1.77
CA ALA A 13 -4.39 -5.46 2.50
C ALA A 13 -4.98 -4.10 2.10
N PHE A 14 -5.19 -3.88 0.80
CA PHE A 14 -5.78 -2.65 0.28
C PHE A 14 -7.22 -2.47 0.77
N GLY A 15 -8.03 -3.54 0.74
CA GLY A 15 -9.41 -3.52 1.22
C GLY A 15 -9.52 -3.20 2.71
N ILE A 16 -8.64 -3.75 3.55
CA ILE A 16 -8.60 -3.45 5.00
C ILE A 16 -8.25 -1.97 5.22
N ILE A 17 -7.22 -1.46 4.54
CA ILE A 17 -6.81 -0.05 4.66
C ILE A 17 -7.96 0.86 4.22
N LEU A 18 -8.57 0.59 3.06
CA LEU A 18 -9.71 1.37 2.56
C LEU A 18 -10.91 1.31 3.51
N GLY A 19 -11.21 0.15 4.12
CA GLY A 19 -12.27 0.00 5.11
C GLY A 19 -12.03 0.85 6.36
N VAL A 20 -10.81 0.84 6.89
CA VAL A 20 -10.41 1.70 8.02
C VAL A 20 -10.54 3.18 7.64
N VAL A 21 -10.11 3.57 6.44
CA VAL A 21 -10.23 4.96 5.96
C VAL A 21 -11.68 5.36 5.73
N ALA A 22 -12.53 4.47 5.24
CA ALA A 22 -13.96 4.70 5.08
C ALA A 22 -14.69 4.84 6.42
N SER A 23 -14.18 4.22 7.49
CA SER A 23 -14.76 4.26 8.84
C SER A 23 -14.80 5.67 9.45
N PHE A 24 -13.95 6.59 8.96
CA PHE A 24 -13.96 8.00 9.38
C PHE A 24 -15.21 8.76 8.90
N GLY A 25 -16.11 8.13 8.13
CA GLY A 25 -17.52 8.53 8.07
C GLY A 25 -17.80 9.85 7.32
N GLY A 26 -17.02 10.16 6.29
CA GLY A 26 -17.26 11.32 5.45
C GLY A 26 -16.37 11.38 4.21
N TRP A 27 -16.88 12.01 3.15
CA TRP A 27 -16.13 12.22 1.90
C TRP A 27 -14.88 13.10 2.09
N GLY A 28 -14.94 14.09 3.00
CA GLY A 28 -13.80 14.96 3.32
C GLY A 28 -12.61 14.19 3.94
N PRO A 29 -12.80 13.49 5.08
CA PRO A 29 -11.74 12.68 5.70
C PRO A 29 -11.14 11.62 4.76
N PHE A 30 -11.99 10.94 3.98
CA PHE A 30 -11.55 9.95 3.00
C PHE A 30 -10.61 10.57 1.94
N LEU A 31 -11.00 11.72 1.37
CA LEU A 31 -10.19 12.42 0.37
C LEU A 31 -8.85 12.91 0.94
N ILE A 32 -8.83 13.41 2.18
CA ILE A 32 -7.59 13.85 2.84
C ILE A 32 -6.62 12.67 3.01
N VAL A 33 -7.12 11.52 3.49
CA VAL A 33 -6.27 10.33 3.68
C VAL A 33 -5.81 9.76 2.34
N LEU A 34 -6.67 9.78 1.32
CA LEU A 34 -6.30 9.36 -0.04
C LEU A 34 -5.16 10.24 -0.58
N VAL A 35 -5.29 11.56 -0.47
CA VAL A 35 -4.25 12.52 -0.89
C VAL A 35 -2.97 12.34 -0.08
N LEU A 36 -3.07 12.15 1.23
CA LEU A 36 -1.90 11.94 2.09
C LEU A 36 -1.21 10.60 1.79
N GLY A 37 -1.97 9.55 1.50
CA GLY A 37 -1.44 8.25 1.08
C GLY A 37 -0.73 8.32 -0.27
N VAL A 38 -1.32 9.03 -1.25
CA VAL A 38 -0.69 9.30 -2.55
C VAL A 38 0.58 10.14 -2.37
N ALA A 39 0.53 11.21 -1.56
CA ALA A 39 1.69 12.04 -1.27
C ALA A 39 2.80 11.23 -0.59
N GLY A 40 2.48 10.40 0.41
CA GLY A 40 3.43 9.49 1.05
C GLY A 40 4.03 8.47 0.09
N PHE A 41 3.23 7.94 -0.84
CA PHE A 41 3.71 7.06 -1.90
C PHE A 41 4.64 7.78 -2.87
N LEU A 42 4.31 8.99 -3.33
CA LEU A 42 5.18 9.79 -4.19
C LEU A 42 6.47 10.17 -3.47
N ILE A 43 6.40 10.59 -2.21
CA ILE A 43 7.59 10.92 -1.40
C ILE A 43 8.46 9.67 -1.23
N GLY A 44 7.89 8.51 -0.91
CA GLY A 44 8.62 7.24 -0.82
C GLY A 44 9.26 6.86 -2.16
N ARG A 45 8.51 6.98 -3.26
CA ARG A 45 8.97 6.74 -4.64
C ARG A 45 10.16 7.62 -5.01
N ILE A 46 10.13 8.89 -4.63
CA ILE A 46 11.18 9.88 -4.93
C ILE A 46 12.38 9.68 -3.99
N ALA A 47 12.15 9.42 -2.70
CA ALA A 47 13.20 9.15 -1.72
C ALA A 47 13.99 7.88 -2.07
N GLU A 48 13.35 6.83 -2.59
CA GLU A 48 14.00 5.62 -3.10
C GLU A 48 14.60 5.77 -4.51
N SER A 49 14.55 6.96 -5.12
CA SER A 49 15.33 7.34 -6.31
C SER A 49 15.18 6.52 -7.60
N GLY A 50 14.29 5.53 -7.70
CA GLY A 50 14.04 4.86 -8.99
C GLY A 50 13.42 3.48 -8.92
N GLU A 51 13.62 2.74 -7.86
CA GLU A 51 13.02 1.41 -7.67
C GLU A 51 12.60 1.30 -6.21
N VAL A 52 11.29 1.36 -5.95
CA VAL A 52 10.76 0.80 -4.71
C VAL A 52 11.01 -0.70 -4.86
N ASN A 53 12.19 -1.14 -4.42
CA ASN A 53 12.66 -2.48 -4.68
C ASN A 53 11.95 -3.42 -3.70
N LEU A 54 10.74 -3.83 -4.10
CA LEU A 54 9.92 -4.82 -3.39
C LEU A 54 10.67 -6.16 -3.20
N SER A 55 11.75 -6.38 -3.95
CA SER A 55 12.65 -7.53 -3.82
C SER A 55 13.41 -7.55 -2.50
N GLY A 56 13.56 -6.42 -1.80
CA GLY A 56 14.09 -6.39 -0.43
C GLY A 56 13.12 -6.96 0.62
N LEU A 57 11.81 -6.82 0.39
CA LEU A 57 10.74 -7.44 1.18
C LEU A 57 10.56 -8.94 0.84
N SER A 58 11.16 -9.42 -0.25
CA SER A 58 11.19 -10.84 -0.66
C SER A 58 12.27 -11.66 0.08
N MET A 59 13.12 -11.05 0.90
CA MET A 59 14.24 -11.76 1.55
C MET A 59 13.90 -12.21 2.99
N ARG A 60 12.87 -13.04 3.15
CA ARG A 60 12.71 -13.93 4.32
C ARG A 60 11.89 -15.13 3.85
N ARG A 61 12.42 -16.34 3.69
CA ARG A 61 13.39 -17.05 4.52
C ARG A 61 13.93 -18.24 3.70
N LYS A 62 15.21 -18.54 3.87
CA LYS A 62 15.83 -19.82 3.55
C LYS A 62 15.22 -20.95 4.38
#